data_AF-A0A7X1JCW7-F1
#
_entry.id   AF-A0A7X1JCW7-F1
#
_cell.length_a   1.000
_cell.length_b   1.000
_cell.length_c   1.000
_cell.angle_alpha   90.00
_cell.angle_beta   90.00
_cell.angle_gamma   90.00
#
_symmetry.space_group_name_H-M   'P 1'
#
loop_
_entity.id
_entity.type
_entity.pdbx_description
1 polymer ?
#
loop_
_entity_poly.entity_id
_entity_poly.type
_entity_poly.pdbx_seq_one_letter_code
_entity_poly.pdbx_strand_id
1 'polypeptide(L)'
;TVEAWGDPVTTWRHHAQIKIPAGMDTELVLEEGARLYERAATEVPSDQRLILLTAAEHLRDETRPATARLAAALTPEVDGVLSRYPLREFVT
;
A
#
# COMPACT_ATOMS: atom_id res chain seq x y z
N THR A 1 15.24 23.91 2.23
CA THR A 1 13.82 24.22 2.50
C THR A 1 13.25 23.12 3.37
N VAL A 2 12.07 23.33 3.96
CA VAL A 2 11.31 22.27 4.64
C VAL A 2 10.16 21.89 3.71
N GLU A 3 9.87 20.59 3.59
CA GLU A 3 8.71 20.06 2.87
C GLU A 3 7.84 19.27 3.85
N ALA A 4 6.52 19.44 3.79
CA ALA A 4 5.53 18.66 4.52
C ALA A 4 4.50 18.05 3.55
N TRP A 5 3.96 16.88 3.88
CA TRP A 5 2.98 16.18 3.04
C TRP A 5 2.10 15.24 3.87
N GLY A 6 0.97 14.83 3.29
CA GLY A 6 0.17 13.72 3.80
C GLY A 6 0.79 12.37 3.43
N ASP A 7 0.78 11.43 4.39
CA ASP A 7 1.20 10.05 4.21
C ASP A 7 -0.02 9.10 4.21
N PRO A 8 -0.66 8.92 3.04
CA PRO A 8 -1.85 8.09 2.93
C PRO A 8 -1.53 6.60 3.12
N VAL A 9 -0.32 6.15 2.79
CA VAL A 9 0.08 4.74 2.90
C VAL A 9 0.16 4.32 4.36
N THR A 10 0.85 5.09 5.20
CA THR A 10 0.95 4.80 6.63
C THR A 10 -0.42 4.83 7.30
N THR A 11 -1.26 5.80 6.94
CA THR A 11 -2.64 5.91 7.42
C THR A 11 -3.47 4.68 7.06
N TRP A 12 -3.43 4.25 5.80
CA TRP A 12 -4.12 3.06 5.34
C TRP A 12 -3.63 1.80 6.05
N ARG A 13 -2.30 1.60 6.16
CA ARG A 13 -1.71 0.43 6.84
C ARG A 13 -2.21 0.28 8.27
N HIS A 14 -2.24 1.38 9.02
CA HIS A 14 -2.74 1.40 10.38
C HIS A 14 -4.20 0.91 10.46
N HIS A 15 -5.08 1.44 9.60
CA HIS A 15 -6.48 0.99 9.56
C HIS A 15 -6.62 -0.45 9.07
N ALA A 16 -5.89 -0.86 8.03
CA ALA A 16 -5.98 -2.20 7.46
C ALA A 16 -5.56 -3.28 8.45
N GLN A 17 -4.50 -3.04 9.22
CA GLN A 17 -4.04 -3.97 10.26
C GLN A 17 -5.05 -4.17 11.40
N ILE A 18 -5.99 -3.25 11.59
CA ILE A 18 -7.07 -3.36 12.58
C ILE A 18 -8.33 -3.97 11.94
N LYS A 19 -8.74 -3.46 10.78
CA LYS A 19 -10.01 -3.83 10.13
C LYS A 19 -9.98 -5.21 9.52
N ILE A 20 -8.88 -5.60 8.86
CA ILE A 20 -8.79 -6.89 8.16
C ILE A 20 -8.91 -8.09 9.11
N PRO A 21 -8.18 -8.16 10.25
CA PRO A 21 -8.34 -9.26 11.20
C PRO A 21 -9.73 -9.30 11.85
N ALA A 22 -10.41 -8.16 11.94
CA ALA A 22 -11.76 -8.06 12.49
C ALA A 22 -12.87 -8.34 11.46
N GLY A 23 -12.51 -8.63 10.19
CA GLY A 23 -13.49 -8.89 9.13
C GLY A 23 -14.33 -7.67 8.74
N MET A 24 -13.85 -6.46 9.03
CA MET A 24 -14.57 -5.20 8.75
C MET A 24 -14.16 -4.61 7.41
N ASP A 25 -15.14 -4.39 6.52
CA ASP A 25 -14.97 -3.73 5.23
C ASP A 25 -13.80 -4.31 4.39
N THR A 26 -13.53 -5.62 4.47
CA THR A 26 -12.26 -6.20 4.02
C THR A 26 -11.95 -5.91 2.56
N GLU A 27 -12.91 -6.13 1.67
CA GLU A 27 -12.71 -5.90 0.24
C GLU A 27 -12.53 -4.41 -0.09
N LEU A 28 -13.26 -3.53 0.59
CA LEU A 28 -13.10 -2.09 0.41
C LEU A 28 -11.70 -1.64 0.86
N VAL A 29 -11.27 -2.07 2.05
CA VAL A 29 -9.97 -1.71 2.61
C VAL A 29 -8.82 -2.23 1.73
N LEU A 30 -8.93 -3.46 1.19
CA LEU A 30 -7.91 -4.03 0.32
C LEU A 30 -7.86 -3.31 -1.04
N GLU A 31 -9.02 -2.95 -1.62
CA GLU A 31 -9.09 -2.19 -2.87
C GLU A 31 -8.55 -0.76 -2.71
N GLU A 32 -8.83 -0.08 -1.60
CA GLU A 32 -8.23 1.22 -1.27
C GLU A 32 -6.70 1.13 -1.22
N GLY A 33 -6.17 0.09 -0.59
CA GLY A 33 -4.73 -0.19 -0.54
C GLY A 33 -4.12 -0.43 -1.91
N ALA A 34 -4.78 -1.22 -2.75
CA ALA A 34 -4.31 -1.51 -4.11
C ALA A 34 -4.18 -0.22 -4.93
N ARG A 35 -5.16 0.68 -4.86
CA ARG A 35 -5.11 1.98 -5.52
C ARG A 35 -4.00 2.88 -5.01
N LEU A 36 -3.75 2.88 -3.70
CA LEU A 36 -2.62 3.63 -3.12
C LEU A 36 -1.28 3.11 -3.66
N TYR A 37 -1.12 1.80 -3.76
CA TYR A 37 0.11 1.16 -4.22
C TYR A 37 0.33 1.37 -5.73
N GLU A 38 -0.73 1.33 -6.53
CA GLU A 38 -0.67 1.69 -7.96
C GLU A 38 -0.23 3.13 -8.16
N ARG A 39 -0.76 4.07 -7.36
CA ARG A 39 -0.36 5.47 -7.41
C ARG A 39 1.10 5.64 -7.02
N ALA A 40 1.51 5.03 -5.90
CA ALA A 40 2.91 5.02 -5.47
C ALA A 40 3.84 4.46 -6.56
N ALA A 41 3.42 3.42 -7.28
CA ALA A 41 4.18 2.80 -8.37
C ALA A 41 4.45 3.75 -9.55
N THR A 42 3.69 4.84 -9.69
CA THR A 42 3.95 5.87 -10.71
C THR A 42 5.06 6.84 -10.30
N GLU A 43 5.37 6.95 -9.01
CA GLU A 43 6.38 7.86 -8.44
C GLU A 43 7.73 7.20 -8.16
N VAL A 44 7.87 5.90 -8.46
CA VAL A 44 9.11 5.13 -8.26
C VAL A 44 9.85 4.85 -9.59
N PRO A 45 11.18 4.61 -9.52
CA PRO A 45 11.96 4.10 -10.66
C PRO A 45 11.41 2.79 -11.25
N SER A 46 11.63 2.57 -12.55
CA SER A 46 11.05 1.45 -13.30
C SER A 46 11.45 0.07 -12.77
N ASP A 47 12.64 -0.07 -12.20
CA ASP A 47 13.16 -1.30 -11.60
C ASP A 47 12.46 -1.65 -10.27
N GLN A 48 11.92 -0.67 -9.56
CA GLN A 48 11.19 -0.86 -8.30
C GLN A 48 9.66 -0.89 -8.48
N ARG A 49 9.16 -0.37 -9.60
CA ARG A 49 7.73 -0.29 -9.92
C ARG A 49 7.00 -1.62 -9.78
N LEU A 50 7.62 -2.70 -10.27
CA LEU A 50 6.99 -4.02 -10.28
C LEU A 50 6.67 -4.53 -8.87
N ILE A 51 7.50 -4.20 -7.88
CA ILE A 51 7.29 -4.61 -6.47
C ILE A 51 5.95 -4.07 -5.95
N LEU A 52 5.66 -2.78 -6.21
CA LEU A 52 4.42 -2.15 -5.77
C LEU A 52 3.20 -2.63 -6.57
N LEU A 53 3.35 -2.85 -7.88
CA LEU A 53 2.26 -3.39 -8.70
C LEU A 53 1.90 -4.83 -8.32
N THR A 54 2.89 -5.69 -8.06
CA THR A 54 2.65 -7.06 -7.59
C THR A 54 1.97 -7.07 -6.21
N ALA A 55 2.35 -6.16 -5.31
CA ALA A 55 1.64 -6.01 -4.05
C ALA A 55 0.19 -5.55 -4.25
N ALA A 56 -0.07 -4.62 -5.18
CA ALA A 56 -1.44 -4.20 -5.53
C ALA A 56 -2.27 -5.34 -6.15
N GLU A 57 -1.67 -6.17 -7.00
CA GLU A 57 -2.30 -7.38 -7.55
C GLU A 57 -2.67 -8.36 -6.44
N HIS A 58 -1.76 -8.62 -5.49
CA HIS A 58 -2.06 -9.48 -4.36
C HIS A 58 -3.14 -8.91 -3.43
N LEU A 59 -3.21 -7.60 -3.27
CA LEU A 59 -4.31 -6.96 -2.54
C LEU A 59 -5.66 -7.25 -3.21
N ARG A 60 -5.73 -7.44 -4.52
CA ARG A 60 -6.96 -7.78 -5.27
C ARG A 60 -7.21 -9.27 -5.51
N ASP A 61 -6.32 -10.14 -5.04
CA ASP A 61 -6.45 -11.58 -5.26
C ASP A 61 -7.54 -12.20 -4.37
N GLU A 62 -8.80 -12.12 -4.81
CA GLU A 62 -9.98 -12.66 -4.12
C GLU A 62 -9.94 -14.19 -3.93
N THR A 63 -8.99 -14.91 -4.54
CA THR A 63 -8.81 -16.35 -4.30
C THR A 63 -8.08 -16.66 -2.99
N ARG A 64 -7.52 -15.63 -2.33
CA ARG A 64 -6.73 -15.76 -1.09
C ARG A 64 -7.46 -15.16 0.12
N PRO A 65 -7.17 -15.65 1.34
CA PRO A 65 -7.66 -15.01 2.57
C PRO A 65 -7.24 -13.54 2.68
N ALA A 66 -8.14 -12.67 3.16
CA ALA A 66 -7.90 -11.23 3.30
C ALA A 66 -6.62 -10.88 4.09
N THR A 67 -6.32 -11.63 5.15
CA THR A 67 -5.09 -11.46 5.94
C THR A 67 -3.83 -11.79 5.14
N ALA A 68 -3.87 -12.79 4.26
CA ALA A 68 -2.76 -13.14 3.39
C ALA A 68 -2.56 -12.12 2.25
N ARG A 69 -3.65 -11.56 1.72
CA ARG A 69 -3.63 -10.44 0.76
C ARG A 69 -2.99 -9.20 1.39
N LEU A 70 -3.41 -8.82 2.60
CA LEU A 70 -2.81 -7.71 3.35
C LEU A 70 -1.32 -7.96 3.62
N ALA A 71 -0.93 -9.16 4.06
CA ALA A 71 0.46 -9.47 4.36
C ALA A 71 1.40 -9.28 3.15
N ALA A 72 0.93 -9.54 1.93
CA ALA A 72 1.71 -9.33 0.71
C ALA A 72 2.02 -7.84 0.44
N ALA A 73 1.25 -6.91 1.01
CA ALA A 73 1.51 -5.48 0.93
C ALA A 73 2.43 -4.97 2.05
N LEU A 74 2.80 -5.81 3.02
CA LEU A 74 3.57 -5.43 4.22
C LEU A 74 4.94 -6.13 4.26
N THR A 75 5.46 -6.54 3.11
CA THR A 75 6.75 -7.24 3.05
C THR A 75 7.92 -6.25 3.19
N PRO A 76 9.11 -6.71 3.65
CA PRO A 76 10.29 -5.87 3.74
C PRO A 76 10.71 -5.23 2.42
N GLU A 77 10.46 -5.89 1.29
CA GLU A 77 10.77 -5.36 -0.05
C GLU A 77 9.88 -4.16 -0.37
N VAL A 78 8.57 -4.27 -0.11
CA VAL A 78 7.63 -3.16 -0.27
C VAL A 78 8.01 -2.00 0.66
N ASP A 79 8.35 -2.29 1.91
CA ASP A 79 8.80 -1.28 2.88
C ASP A 79 10.09 -0.58 2.43
N GLY A 80 11.02 -1.31 1.85
CA GLY A 80 12.24 -0.76 1.27
C GLY A 80 11.96 0.26 0.17
N VAL A 81 11.00 -0.04 -0.72
CA VAL A 81 10.58 0.89 -1.78
C VAL A 81 9.90 2.12 -1.19
N LEU A 82 8.88 1.94 -0.34
CA LEU A 82 8.06 3.04 0.17
C LEU A 82 8.77 3.93 1.20
N SER A 83 9.76 3.40 1.92
CA SER A 83 10.62 4.22 2.79
C SER A 83 11.57 5.11 2.00
N ARG A 84 12.00 4.66 0.82
CA ARG A 84 12.86 5.45 -0.08
C ARG A 84 12.08 6.40 -0.97
N TYR A 85 10.90 5.98 -1.41
CA TYR A 85 10.04 6.68 -2.36
C TYR A 85 8.58 6.69 -1.83
N PRO A 86 8.29 7.47 -0.79
CA PRO A 86 6.94 7.54 -0.23
C PRO A 86 5.98 8.20 -1.21
N LEU A 87 4.72 7.76 -1.20
CA LEU A 87 3.64 8.50 -1.85
C LEU A 87 3.34 9.75 -1.01
N ARG A 88 3.53 10.93 -1.62
CA ARG A 88 3.39 12.22 -0.91
C ARG A 88 2.20 13.00 -1.47
N GLU A 89 1.20 13.21 -0.64
CA GLU A 89 0.04 14.02 -1.02
C GLU A 89 0.15 15.45 -0.49
N PHE A 90 -0.27 16.42 -1.30
CA PHE A 90 -0.38 17.84 -0.90
C PHE A 90 0.93 18.45 -0.34
N VAL A 91 2.05 18.27 -1.04
CA VAL A 91 3.36 18.79 -0.64
C VAL A 91 3.32 20.33 -0.46
N THR A 92 3.82 20.82 0.67
CA THR A 92 3.93 22.25 1.03
C THR A 92 5.32 22.57 1.57
#